data_AF-A0A3Q7H2H9-F1
#
_entry.id   AF-A0A3Q7H2H9-F1
#
_cell.length_a   1.000
_cell.length_b   1.000
_cell.length_c   1.000
_cell.angle_alpha   90.00
_cell.angle_beta   90.00
_cell.angle_gamma   90.00
#
_symmetry.space_group_name_H-M   'P 1'
#
loop_
_entity.id
_entity.type
_entity.pdbx_description
1 polymer ?
#
loop_
_entity_poly.entity_id
_entity_poly.type
_entity_poly.pdbx_seq_one_letter_code
_entity_poly.pdbx_strand_id
1 'polypeptide(L)'
;MASFSSYIFLIMLFIISVGVSEIKSIYLPGTYQSSLLVKKHDEKTKIPFKTHYFPQILDHFTFLPKSCKVFYQKYLINDQYWNKDGGGPIFVYTGNEGNIDWFAANTGFMIDIVPNFNALLIFIEHRFYGDSMPFGNNSYKSAKTLGYLNSQQALADYAVLIRSLKQNLSSDSSPVVVFGGSYGGMLAAWFRLKYPHIAIGAVASSAPILQFEKITPWSSFYDAVSQDFKDASLNCYKVIKGSWAELDALSRHDDGLIKVSKLFRTCKALQSVFSARDWLWEAFVYTAMVNYPTEANFMMPLPAYPVKEMCKIIDGLPKGGSKLSKAFAAASLYYNYTQTEKCFNLEGGTDSHGLHGWDWQACTEMVMPMTCSNESMFPPSSFSYKEFSKDCKKQFGVKPRPHWITTEFGGYRIEQVLKRFGSNMIFSNGMQDPWSRGGVLKNISSSIVALVTQKDLTPNLLSKQKGNMARQSGNCLRCCLVIFAVVSALCVSGPAIYWKFKKLKVKAAQSCMPCKCDCSPPLSLLEVAPGLANLTITDCGKDDPDLKEEMEKQFVDLLSEELKLQEAVDKEHAHHMNITFVEARRLATEYQKEAEKCIATTETCEVGRERAVVLYAKEMKLTNLWERRARQAGWKD
;
A
#
# COMPACT_ATOMS: atom_id res chain seq x y z
N MET A 1 -14.23 2.13 73.78
CA MET A 1 -14.22 1.43 72.47
C MET A 1 -15.59 1.64 71.85
N ALA A 2 -15.95 2.85 71.39
CA ALA A 2 -15.39 3.61 70.28
C ALA A 2 -15.41 2.81 68.97
N SER A 3 -16.35 3.19 68.11
CA SER A 3 -16.16 3.50 66.68
C SER A 3 -15.91 2.32 65.75
N PHE A 4 -16.81 2.13 64.77
CA PHE A 4 -16.46 1.98 63.35
C PHE A 4 -17.69 1.77 62.45
N SER A 5 -18.86 1.42 63.01
CA SER A 5 -20.02 1.03 62.19
C SER A 5 -20.94 2.19 61.77
N SER A 6 -21.04 3.26 62.58
CA SER A 6 -21.99 4.36 62.30
C SER A 6 -21.44 5.49 61.42
N TYR A 7 -20.13 5.50 61.11
CA TYR A 7 -19.52 6.50 60.21
C TYR A 7 -19.55 6.09 58.73
N ILE A 8 -19.75 4.81 58.42
CA ILE A 8 -19.76 4.31 57.03
C ILE A 8 -21.10 4.57 56.35
N PHE A 9 -22.20 4.62 57.10
CA PHE A 9 -23.53 4.84 56.53
C PHE A 9 -23.81 6.32 56.17
N LEU A 10 -23.19 7.27 56.88
CA LEU A 10 -23.31 8.70 56.60
C LEU A 10 -22.39 9.19 55.46
N ILE A 11 -21.29 8.47 55.16
CA ILE A 11 -20.41 8.77 54.01
C ILE A 11 -21.00 8.23 52.70
N MET A 12 -21.73 7.10 52.74
CA MET A 12 -22.39 6.53 51.56
C MET A 12 -23.58 7.36 51.05
N LEU A 13 -24.22 8.16 51.92
CA LEU A 13 -25.31 9.05 51.54
C LEU A 13 -24.83 10.44 51.05
N PHE A 14 -23.58 10.82 51.29
CA PHE A 14 -23.01 12.10 50.84
C PHE A 14 -22.30 12.03 49.48
N ILE A 15 -22.01 10.83 48.96
CA ILE A 15 -21.42 10.65 47.61
C ILE A 15 -22.51 10.62 46.50
N ILE A 16 -23.80 10.53 46.85
CA ILE A 16 -24.89 10.48 45.87
C ILE A 16 -25.41 11.88 45.48
N SER A 17 -24.93 12.97 46.10
CA SER A 17 -25.40 14.31 45.78
C SER A 17 -24.34 15.39 45.94
N VAL A 18 -23.36 15.48 45.03
CA VAL A 18 -22.77 16.73 44.48
C VAL A 18 -21.87 16.31 43.30
N GLY A 19 -22.14 16.83 42.11
CA GLY A 19 -21.20 16.75 40.99
C GLY A 19 -21.78 16.35 39.63
N VAL A 20 -22.97 16.85 39.25
CA VAL A 20 -23.30 16.99 37.82
C VAL A 20 -22.39 18.09 37.29
N SER A 21 -21.25 17.69 36.74
CA SER A 21 -20.38 18.53 35.92
C SER A 21 -20.23 17.81 34.58
N GLU A 22 -20.56 18.53 33.52
CA GLU A 22 -20.54 18.07 32.13
C GLU A 22 -19.38 17.09 31.84
N ILE A 23 -19.72 15.81 31.66
CA ILE A 23 -18.79 14.85 31.07
C ILE A 23 -18.69 15.23 29.59
N LYS A 24 -17.73 16.08 29.25
CA LYS A 24 -17.24 16.18 27.88
C LYS A 24 -16.66 14.82 27.53
N SER A 25 -17.34 14.11 26.63
CA SER A 25 -16.90 12.84 26.08
C SER A 25 -15.55 13.08 25.38
N ILE A 26 -14.48 12.60 26.02
CA ILE A 26 -13.13 12.67 25.47
C ILE A 26 -12.99 11.54 24.45
N TYR A 27 -12.81 11.95 23.21
CA TYR A 27 -12.64 11.09 22.05
C TYR A 27 -11.26 10.42 22.06
N LEU A 28 -11.28 9.10 22.11
CA LEU A 28 -10.16 8.26 21.73
C LEU A 28 -10.57 7.54 20.43
N PRO A 29 -9.73 7.53 19.38
CA PRO A 29 -9.95 6.63 18.26
C PRO A 29 -9.79 5.20 18.81
N GLY A 30 -10.92 4.53 18.98
CA GLY A 30 -10.99 3.17 19.47
C GLY A 30 -10.36 2.20 18.48
N THR A 31 -9.81 1.12 19.04
CA THR A 31 -9.32 -0.08 18.37
C THR A 31 -10.16 -0.45 17.15
N TYR A 32 -9.54 -0.40 15.96
CA TYR A 32 -10.20 -0.59 14.68
C TYR A 32 -10.38 -2.09 14.40
N GLN A 33 -11.57 -2.61 14.65
CA GLN A 33 -12.00 -3.89 14.10
C GLN A 33 -12.88 -3.62 12.88
N SER A 34 -12.25 -3.59 11.70
CA SER A 34 -12.93 -3.47 10.41
C SER A 34 -13.90 -4.64 10.22
N SER A 35 -15.12 -4.31 9.79
CA SER A 35 -16.22 -5.25 9.75
C SER A 35 -16.66 -5.59 8.32
N LEU A 36 -16.04 -6.56 7.64
CA LEU A 36 -16.57 -7.00 6.33
C LEU A 36 -16.48 -8.50 6.07
N LEU A 37 -17.54 -9.01 5.43
CA LEU A 37 -17.73 -10.41 5.05
C LEU A 37 -16.99 -10.72 3.74
N VAL A 38 -16.35 -11.89 3.75
CA VAL A 38 -15.60 -12.50 2.66
C VAL A 38 -16.50 -12.72 1.44
N LYS A 39 -16.17 -12.06 0.32
CA LYS A 39 -16.28 -12.67 -1.02
C LYS A 39 -14.89 -12.74 -1.61
N LYS A 40 -14.37 -13.96 -1.67
CA LYS A 40 -13.13 -14.31 -2.35
C LYS A 40 -13.36 -14.13 -3.86
N HIS A 41 -13.13 -12.93 -4.37
CA HIS A 41 -13.07 -12.69 -5.81
C HIS A 41 -11.60 -12.73 -6.23
N ASP A 42 -11.16 -13.92 -6.65
CA ASP A 42 -9.91 -14.13 -7.39
C ASP A 42 -10.06 -13.51 -8.79
N GLU A 43 -10.00 -12.18 -8.91
CA GLU A 43 -9.64 -11.56 -10.18
C GLU A 43 -8.12 -11.48 -10.28
N LYS A 44 -7.53 -12.57 -10.78
CA LYS A 44 -6.11 -12.66 -11.12
C LYS A 44 -5.73 -11.55 -12.10
N THR A 45 -4.95 -10.59 -11.65
CA THR A 45 -4.27 -9.61 -12.50
C THR A 45 -3.32 -10.32 -13.47
N LYS A 46 -3.28 -9.82 -14.71
CA LYS A 46 -2.71 -10.44 -15.92
C LYS A 46 -1.18 -10.51 -16.02
N ILE A 47 -0.45 -10.49 -14.90
CA ILE A 47 1.02 -10.58 -14.90
C ILE A 47 1.45 -11.76 -14.04
N PRO A 48 2.20 -12.73 -14.60
CA PRO A 48 2.60 -13.90 -13.84
C PRO A 48 3.74 -13.51 -12.90
N PHE A 49 3.41 -13.28 -11.64
CA PHE A 49 4.41 -13.28 -10.57
C PHE A 49 4.68 -14.73 -10.15
N LYS A 50 5.96 -15.03 -9.88
CA LYS A 50 6.35 -16.25 -9.17
C LYS A 50 6.45 -15.91 -7.69
N THR A 51 5.82 -16.71 -6.83
CA THR A 51 5.90 -16.56 -5.37
C THR A 51 7.08 -17.33 -4.83
N HIS A 52 7.90 -16.68 -4.01
CA HIS A 52 9.04 -17.27 -3.34
C HIS A 52 9.03 -16.92 -1.85
N TYR A 53 9.79 -17.68 -1.07
CA TYR A 53 9.93 -17.48 0.36
C TYR A 53 11.41 -17.41 0.73
N PHE A 54 11.82 -16.31 1.34
CA PHE A 54 13.19 -16.06 1.77
C PHE A 54 13.36 -16.42 3.26
N PRO A 55 14.37 -17.23 3.64
CA PRO A 55 14.66 -17.52 5.04
C PRO A 55 15.24 -16.28 5.72
N GLN A 56 14.41 -15.61 6.52
CA GLN A 56 14.72 -14.35 7.19
C GLN A 56 15.03 -14.56 8.68
N ILE A 57 15.99 -13.81 9.21
CA ILE A 57 16.31 -13.82 10.63
C ILE A 57 15.20 -13.08 11.39
N LEU A 58 14.76 -13.65 12.51
CA LEU A 58 13.69 -13.09 13.34
C LEU A 58 14.05 -11.69 13.88
N ASP A 59 15.28 -11.52 14.34
CA ASP A 59 15.74 -10.27 14.95
C ASP A 59 17.13 -9.87 14.44
N HIS A 60 17.16 -8.76 13.69
CA HIS A 60 18.40 -8.20 13.12
C HIS A 60 19.24 -7.38 14.11
N PHE A 61 18.68 -7.02 15.26
CA PHE A 61 19.29 -6.05 16.18
C PHE A 61 19.74 -6.68 17.50
N THR A 62 19.51 -7.97 17.71
CA THR A 62 19.99 -8.70 18.89
C THR A 62 20.66 -10.01 18.50
N PHE A 63 21.68 -10.42 19.26
CA PHE A 63 22.48 -11.64 19.02
C PHE A 63 22.21 -12.73 20.07
N LEU A 64 21.01 -12.75 20.64
CA LEU A 64 20.63 -13.81 21.59
C LEU A 64 20.32 -15.10 20.81
N PRO A 65 20.43 -16.30 21.43
CA PRO A 65 20.14 -17.56 20.73
C PRO A 65 18.75 -17.63 20.08
N LYS A 66 17.76 -16.93 20.66
CA LYS A 66 16.40 -16.83 20.10
C LYS A 66 16.31 -15.92 18.88
N SER A 67 17.24 -14.97 18.74
CA SER A 67 17.29 -13.99 17.66
C SER A 67 17.65 -14.63 16.32
N CYS A 68 18.49 -15.68 16.35
CA CYS A 68 18.88 -16.47 15.17
C CYS A 68 17.76 -17.36 14.61
N LYS A 69 16.56 -17.36 15.20
CA LYS A 69 15.42 -18.12 14.67
C LYS A 69 15.07 -17.59 13.29
N VAL A 70 14.84 -18.50 12.34
CA VAL A 70 14.43 -18.16 10.98
C VAL A 70 12.91 -18.24 10.82
N PHE A 71 12.36 -17.31 10.05
CA PHE A 71 11.01 -17.42 9.47
C PHE A 71 11.07 -17.20 7.97
N TYR A 72 10.00 -17.54 7.25
CA TYR A 72 9.97 -17.42 5.80
C TYR A 72 9.20 -16.17 5.40
N GLN A 73 9.89 -15.22 4.79
CA GLN A 73 9.32 -13.97 4.28
C GLN A 73 8.95 -14.15 2.80
N LYS A 74 7.69 -13.92 2.47
CA LYS A 74 7.18 -14.02 1.11
C LYS A 74 7.68 -12.86 0.27
N TYR A 75 8.04 -13.14 -0.98
CA TYR A 75 8.22 -12.13 -2.00
C TYR A 75 7.75 -12.64 -3.36
N LEU A 76 7.38 -11.70 -4.23
CA LEU A 76 6.96 -11.96 -5.60
C LEU A 76 8.05 -11.48 -6.54
N ILE A 77 8.33 -12.26 -7.58
CA ILE A 77 9.32 -11.94 -8.61
C ILE A 77 8.70 -12.05 -10.00
N ASN A 78 8.99 -11.07 -10.84
CA ASN A 78 8.72 -11.12 -12.28
C ASN A 78 9.99 -10.70 -13.04
N ASP A 79 10.54 -11.65 -13.78
CA ASP A 79 11.77 -11.56 -14.56
C ASP A 79 11.51 -11.41 -16.07
N GLN A 80 10.26 -11.23 -16.50
CA GLN A 80 9.87 -11.31 -17.91
C GLN A 80 10.57 -10.28 -18.81
N TYR A 81 10.81 -9.07 -18.31
CA TYR A 81 11.42 -7.97 -19.06
C TYR A 81 12.85 -7.68 -18.59
N TRP A 82 13.39 -8.47 -17.68
CA TRP A 82 14.66 -8.14 -17.05
C TRP A 82 15.83 -8.43 -18.00
N ASN A 83 16.60 -7.39 -18.33
CA ASN A 83 17.86 -7.54 -19.04
C ASN A 83 18.96 -7.95 -18.05
N LYS A 84 19.01 -9.25 -17.73
CA LYS A 84 19.97 -9.82 -16.78
C LYS A 84 21.42 -9.56 -17.17
N ASP A 85 21.77 -9.81 -18.43
CA ASP A 85 23.16 -9.74 -18.91
C ASP A 85 23.64 -8.30 -19.14
N GLY A 86 22.71 -7.35 -19.37
CA GLY A 86 23.01 -5.93 -19.54
C GLY A 86 22.96 -5.10 -18.26
N GLY A 87 22.92 -5.72 -17.07
CA GLY A 87 22.89 -5.01 -15.80
C GLY A 87 21.58 -4.27 -15.52
N GLY A 88 20.45 -4.80 -16.02
CA GLY A 88 19.14 -4.18 -15.86
C GLY A 88 18.78 -3.90 -14.38
N PRO A 89 18.09 -2.78 -14.09
CA PRO A 89 17.74 -2.38 -12.73
C PRO A 89 16.79 -3.37 -12.05
N ILE A 90 16.75 -3.35 -10.73
CA ILE A 90 15.78 -4.08 -9.91
C ILE A 90 14.83 -3.06 -9.28
N PHE A 91 13.55 -3.16 -9.60
CA PHE A 91 12.49 -2.40 -8.98
C PHE A 91 11.88 -3.20 -7.84
N VAL A 92 11.97 -2.65 -6.62
CA VAL A 92 11.53 -3.34 -5.41
C VAL A 92 10.40 -2.55 -4.77
N TYR A 93 9.22 -3.14 -4.64
CA TYR A 93 8.16 -2.61 -3.80
C TYR A 93 8.40 -3.03 -2.35
N THR A 94 8.53 -2.05 -1.45
CA THR A 94 8.62 -2.29 -0.01
C THR A 94 7.22 -2.48 0.55
N GLY A 95 6.78 -3.74 0.62
CA GLY A 95 5.46 -4.14 1.11
C GLY A 95 5.14 -3.54 2.46
N ASN A 96 3.90 -3.19 2.69
CA ASN A 96 3.48 -2.44 3.87
C ASN A 96 2.44 -3.23 4.67
N GLU A 97 1.45 -2.56 5.26
CA GLU A 97 0.52 -3.08 6.26
C GLU A 97 -0.55 -4.05 5.72
N GLY A 98 -0.22 -4.94 4.78
CA GLY A 98 -1.18 -5.87 4.19
C GLY A 98 -0.54 -7.00 3.37
N ASN A 99 -1.39 -7.81 2.74
CA ASN A 99 -0.96 -8.90 1.87
C ASN A 99 -0.24 -8.37 0.61
N ILE A 100 0.92 -8.94 0.28
CA ILE A 100 1.72 -8.46 -0.85
C ILE A 100 1.07 -8.69 -2.22
N ASP A 101 0.25 -9.73 -2.37
CA ASP A 101 -0.48 -10.01 -3.62
C ASP A 101 -1.48 -8.89 -3.93
N TRP A 102 -2.12 -8.33 -2.89
CA TRP A 102 -3.04 -7.20 -3.03
C TRP A 102 -2.31 -5.93 -3.50
N PHE A 103 -1.13 -5.64 -2.94
CA PHE A 103 -0.32 -4.52 -3.42
C PHE A 103 0.19 -4.74 -4.85
N ALA A 104 0.65 -5.94 -5.20
CA ALA A 104 1.09 -6.26 -6.55
C ALA A 104 -0.04 -6.12 -7.59
N ALA A 105 -1.26 -6.53 -7.24
CA ALA A 105 -2.44 -6.36 -8.10
C ALA A 105 -2.82 -4.89 -8.32
N ASN A 106 -2.49 -4.02 -7.37
CA ASN A 106 -2.86 -2.61 -7.37
C ASN A 106 -1.68 -1.67 -7.66
N THR A 107 -0.49 -2.19 -7.96
CA THR A 107 0.72 -1.39 -8.27
C THR A 107 1.06 -1.47 -9.76
N GLY A 108 0.07 -1.14 -10.60
CA GLY A 108 0.18 -1.08 -12.06
C GLY A 108 1.26 -0.14 -12.62
N PHE A 109 1.59 0.97 -11.98
CA PHE A 109 2.62 1.89 -12.49
C PHE A 109 3.98 1.19 -12.61
N MET A 110 4.40 0.44 -11.59
CA MET A 110 5.66 -0.30 -11.63
C MET A 110 5.65 -1.32 -12.78
N ILE A 111 4.53 -2.01 -12.94
CA ILE A 111 4.29 -2.93 -14.05
C ILE A 111 4.42 -2.22 -15.42
N ASP A 112 3.84 -1.04 -15.56
CA ASP A 112 3.80 -0.29 -16.82
C ASP A 112 5.18 0.23 -17.23
N ILE A 113 6.04 0.57 -16.26
CA ILE A 113 7.39 1.10 -16.54
C ILE A 113 8.46 0.02 -16.69
N VAL A 114 8.27 -1.18 -16.12
CA VAL A 114 9.26 -2.27 -16.16
C VAL A 114 9.79 -2.57 -17.57
N PRO A 115 8.97 -2.65 -18.64
CA PRO A 115 9.45 -2.85 -20.00
C PRO A 115 10.36 -1.73 -20.52
N ASN A 116 10.12 -0.48 -20.10
CA ASN A 116 10.92 0.67 -20.56
C ASN A 116 12.32 0.68 -19.93
N PHE A 117 12.44 0.12 -18.72
CA PHE A 117 13.71 0.04 -17.99
C PHE A 117 14.41 -1.32 -18.12
N ASN A 118 13.79 -2.29 -18.80
CA ASN A 118 14.21 -3.69 -18.80
C ASN A 118 14.50 -4.20 -17.38
N ALA A 119 13.62 -3.88 -16.45
CA ALA A 119 13.84 -4.06 -15.01
C ALA A 119 13.36 -5.43 -14.51
N LEU A 120 14.01 -5.93 -13.45
CA LEU A 120 13.46 -7.00 -12.61
C LEU A 120 12.43 -6.40 -11.66
N LEU A 121 11.25 -7.02 -11.54
CA LEU A 121 10.20 -6.54 -10.64
C LEU A 121 10.07 -7.45 -9.43
N ILE A 122 10.23 -6.88 -8.23
CA ILE A 122 10.15 -7.56 -6.94
C ILE A 122 9.14 -6.87 -6.04
N PHE A 123 8.28 -7.65 -5.38
CA PHE A 123 7.45 -7.18 -4.27
C PHE A 123 7.79 -7.98 -3.02
N ILE A 124 8.27 -7.31 -1.97
CA ILE A 124 8.64 -7.99 -0.72
C ILE A 124 7.54 -7.78 0.31
N GLU A 125 6.98 -8.86 0.86
CA GLU A 125 5.96 -8.78 1.90
C GLU A 125 6.55 -8.32 3.23
N HIS A 126 5.82 -7.46 3.93
CA HIS A 126 6.23 -6.98 5.25
C HIS A 126 6.12 -8.09 6.29
N ARG A 127 7.08 -8.19 7.22
CA ARG A 127 6.97 -9.12 8.36
C ARG A 127 5.67 -8.89 9.14
N PHE A 128 5.06 -9.97 9.62
CA PHE A 128 3.74 -10.03 10.29
C PHE A 128 2.52 -9.79 9.38
N TYR A 129 2.68 -9.49 8.10
CA TYR A 129 1.55 -9.33 7.18
C TYR A 129 1.49 -10.49 6.18
N GLY A 130 0.29 -10.75 5.65
CA GLY A 130 0.05 -11.82 4.67
C GLY A 130 0.52 -13.19 5.17
N ASP A 131 1.42 -13.82 4.43
CA ASP A 131 1.98 -15.14 4.75
C ASP A 131 3.29 -15.05 5.55
N SER A 132 3.84 -13.84 5.70
CA SER A 132 5.16 -13.58 6.31
C SER A 132 5.10 -13.49 7.84
N MET A 133 4.68 -14.57 8.49
CA MET A 133 4.37 -14.64 9.93
C MET A 133 5.50 -15.25 10.77
N PRO A 134 6.29 -14.48 11.55
CA PRO A 134 7.49 -15.01 12.22
C PRO A 134 7.24 -16.10 13.28
N PHE A 135 6.02 -16.17 13.79
CA PHE A 135 5.56 -17.20 14.73
C PHE A 135 4.30 -17.93 14.24
N GLY A 136 4.02 -17.91 12.93
CA GLY A 136 2.79 -18.44 12.35
C GLY A 136 1.56 -17.83 13.02
N ASN A 137 0.56 -18.66 13.38
CA ASN A 137 -0.66 -18.24 14.05
C ASN A 137 -0.43 -17.58 15.43
N ASN A 138 0.76 -17.75 16.03
CA ASN A 138 1.11 -17.12 17.31
C ASN A 138 1.75 -15.73 17.16
N SER A 139 1.92 -15.21 15.94
CA SER A 139 2.60 -13.92 15.72
C SER A 139 1.93 -12.77 16.49
N TYR A 140 0.60 -12.79 16.57
CA TYR A 140 -0.22 -11.81 17.29
C TYR A 140 -0.54 -12.17 18.74
N LYS A 141 0.04 -13.25 19.29
CA LYS A 141 -0.37 -13.79 20.60
C LYS A 141 -0.08 -12.84 21.77
N SER A 142 1.01 -12.07 21.71
CA SER A 142 1.43 -11.20 22.82
C SER A 142 2.42 -10.14 22.38
N ALA A 143 2.68 -9.17 23.26
CA ALA A 143 3.77 -8.21 23.08
C ALA A 143 5.16 -8.86 22.90
N LYS A 144 5.38 -10.07 23.41
CA LYS A 144 6.66 -10.78 23.27
C LYS A 144 6.89 -11.26 21.84
N THR A 145 5.83 -11.60 21.11
CA THR A 145 5.91 -11.99 19.70
C THR A 145 5.80 -10.76 18.80
N LEU A 146 4.94 -9.81 19.14
CA LEU A 146 4.79 -8.57 18.38
C LEU A 146 5.99 -7.60 18.54
N GLY A 147 6.85 -7.79 19.53
CA GLY A 147 8.07 -6.99 19.71
C GLY A 147 8.98 -6.93 18.48
N TYR A 148 8.89 -7.92 17.58
CA TYR A 148 9.67 -7.97 16.33
C TYR A 148 8.96 -7.29 15.15
N LEU A 149 7.76 -6.76 15.34
CA LEU A 149 7.03 -5.94 14.38
C LEU A 149 7.38 -4.46 14.62
N ASN A 150 8.37 -3.97 13.86
CA ASN A 150 8.73 -2.56 13.79
C ASN A 150 9.41 -2.24 12.45
N SER A 151 9.50 -0.94 12.15
CA SER A 151 9.99 -0.41 10.88
C SER A 151 11.46 -0.74 10.65
N GLN A 152 12.33 -0.65 11.67
CA GLN A 152 13.74 -0.98 11.50
C GLN A 152 13.95 -2.45 11.12
N GLN A 153 13.20 -3.35 11.75
CA GLN A 153 13.24 -4.78 11.45
C GLN A 153 12.77 -5.08 10.02
N ALA A 154 11.71 -4.43 9.56
CA ALA A 154 11.24 -4.55 8.18
C ALA A 154 12.24 -3.97 7.17
N LEU A 155 12.85 -2.82 7.45
CA LEU A 155 13.89 -2.25 6.59
C LEU A 155 15.11 -3.19 6.50
N ALA A 156 15.54 -3.77 7.62
CA ALA A 156 16.62 -4.76 7.63
C ALA A 156 16.25 -6.03 6.85
N ASP A 157 14.99 -6.46 6.90
CA ASP A 157 14.51 -7.58 6.07
C ASP A 157 14.69 -7.33 4.59
N TYR A 158 14.23 -6.16 4.11
CA TYR A 158 14.38 -5.78 2.70
C TYR A 158 15.86 -5.72 2.31
N ALA A 159 16.72 -5.17 3.18
CA ALA A 159 18.16 -5.07 2.92
C ALA A 159 18.81 -6.45 2.74
N VAL A 160 18.54 -7.38 3.67
CA VAL A 160 19.10 -8.73 3.62
C VAL A 160 18.58 -9.51 2.42
N LEU A 161 17.27 -9.42 2.13
CA LEU A 161 16.66 -10.10 1.00
C LEU A 161 17.20 -9.57 -0.32
N ILE A 162 17.24 -8.25 -0.53
CA ILE A 162 17.76 -7.64 -1.76
C ILE A 162 19.21 -8.04 -1.97
N ARG A 163 20.06 -7.98 -0.93
CA ARG A 163 21.47 -8.38 -1.03
C ARG A 163 21.63 -9.85 -1.43
N SER A 164 20.89 -10.75 -0.77
CA SER A 164 20.95 -12.18 -1.08
C SER A 164 20.38 -12.49 -2.47
N LEU A 165 19.32 -11.80 -2.89
CA LEU A 165 18.73 -11.95 -4.20
C LEU A 165 19.71 -11.53 -5.30
N LYS A 166 20.41 -10.41 -5.11
CA LYS A 166 21.42 -9.94 -6.07
C LYS A 166 22.51 -10.98 -6.29
N GLN A 167 23.05 -11.55 -5.20
CA GLN A 167 24.06 -12.61 -5.24
C GLN A 167 23.54 -13.87 -5.93
N ASN A 168 22.35 -14.35 -5.53
CA ASN A 168 21.74 -15.56 -6.10
C ASN A 168 21.43 -15.44 -7.59
N LEU A 169 21.16 -14.23 -8.06
CA LEU A 169 20.91 -13.95 -9.47
C LEU A 169 22.17 -13.55 -10.23
N SER A 170 23.35 -13.49 -9.60
CA SER A 170 24.61 -12.99 -10.17
C SER A 170 24.44 -11.58 -10.76
N SER A 171 23.79 -10.71 -10.00
CA SER A 171 23.38 -9.35 -10.40
C SER A 171 23.88 -8.29 -9.41
N ASP A 172 25.06 -8.52 -8.84
CA ASP A 172 25.66 -7.63 -7.82
C ASP A 172 25.83 -6.19 -8.29
N SER A 173 26.03 -5.97 -9.60
CA SER A 173 26.11 -4.64 -10.23
C SER A 173 24.76 -4.01 -10.57
N SER A 174 23.64 -4.75 -10.54
CA SER A 174 22.32 -4.21 -10.91
C SER A 174 21.88 -3.12 -9.93
N PRO A 175 21.50 -1.91 -10.42
CA PRO A 175 21.01 -0.85 -9.57
C PRO A 175 19.62 -1.16 -9.03
N VAL A 176 19.36 -0.84 -7.76
CA VAL A 176 18.06 -1.09 -7.10
C VAL A 176 17.32 0.21 -6.88
N VAL A 177 16.06 0.31 -7.32
CA VAL A 177 15.16 1.43 -6.99
C VAL A 177 14.00 0.90 -6.16
N VAL A 178 13.75 1.52 -5.01
CA VAL A 178 12.65 1.11 -4.11
C VAL A 178 11.41 1.97 -4.32
N PHE A 179 10.25 1.35 -4.22
CA PHE A 179 8.94 1.97 -4.44
C PHE A 179 8.02 1.63 -3.28
N GLY A 180 7.08 2.53 -2.98
CA GLY A 180 6.00 2.23 -2.07
C GLY A 180 4.94 3.31 -2.00
N GLY A 181 3.73 2.92 -1.60
CA GLY A 181 2.60 3.81 -1.33
C GLY A 181 2.25 3.85 0.15
N SER A 182 1.71 4.96 0.68
CA SER A 182 1.32 5.07 2.09
C SER A 182 2.51 4.80 3.03
N TYR A 183 2.35 3.95 4.05
CA TYR A 183 3.45 3.45 4.88
C TYR A 183 4.55 2.75 4.05
N GLY A 184 4.21 2.06 2.96
CA GLY A 184 5.20 1.55 2.01
C GLY A 184 6.05 2.66 1.41
N GLY A 185 5.47 3.83 1.15
CA GLY A 185 6.21 5.01 0.70
C GLY A 185 7.12 5.57 1.80
N MET A 186 6.68 5.53 3.06
CA MET A 186 7.53 5.87 4.21
C MET A 186 8.72 4.91 4.31
N LEU A 187 8.47 3.59 4.18
CA LEU A 187 9.49 2.56 4.15
C LEU A 187 10.46 2.75 2.99
N ALA A 188 10.00 3.01 1.76
CA ALA A 188 10.85 3.29 0.62
C ALA A 188 11.76 4.52 0.87
N ALA A 189 11.19 5.60 1.43
CA ALA A 189 11.95 6.80 1.76
C ALA A 189 13.01 6.52 2.83
N TRP A 190 12.63 5.85 3.92
CA TRP A 190 13.54 5.49 5.00
C TRP A 190 14.58 4.46 4.59
N PHE A 191 14.24 3.55 3.69
CA PHE A 191 15.16 2.57 3.14
C PHE A 191 16.26 3.25 2.34
N ARG A 192 15.94 4.19 1.45
CA ARG A 192 16.96 4.98 0.73
C ARG A 192 17.80 5.82 1.69
N LEU A 193 17.22 6.36 2.75
CA LEU A 193 17.95 7.15 3.75
C LEU A 193 18.95 6.29 4.56
N LYS A 194 18.58 5.06 4.93
CA LYS A 194 19.38 4.19 5.82
C LYS A 194 20.29 3.20 5.08
N TYR A 195 19.87 2.75 3.90
CA TYR A 195 20.59 1.79 3.07
C TYR A 195 20.90 2.36 1.67
N PRO A 196 21.55 3.53 1.56
CA PRO A 196 21.85 4.15 0.27
C PRO A 196 22.86 3.35 -0.58
N HIS A 197 23.59 2.42 0.04
CA HIS A 197 24.50 1.48 -0.61
C HIS A 197 23.78 0.27 -1.23
N ILE A 198 22.51 0.05 -0.88
CA ILE A 198 21.68 -1.05 -1.45
C ILE A 198 20.76 -0.51 -2.54
N ALA A 199 19.99 0.53 -2.23
CA ALA A 199 19.06 1.14 -3.18
C ALA A 199 19.54 2.51 -3.60
N ILE A 200 19.70 2.72 -4.91
CA ILE A 200 20.20 3.96 -5.52
C ILE A 200 19.19 5.12 -5.54
N GLY A 201 17.90 4.82 -5.36
CA GLY A 201 16.83 5.81 -5.31
C GLY A 201 15.53 5.25 -4.75
N ALA A 202 14.61 6.15 -4.42
CA ALA A 202 13.28 5.82 -3.89
C ALA A 202 12.15 6.63 -4.54
N VAL A 203 11.03 5.96 -4.80
CA VAL A 203 9.75 6.60 -5.15
C VAL A 203 8.77 6.37 -3.99
N ALA A 204 8.54 7.44 -3.22
CA ALA A 204 7.69 7.46 -2.04
C ALA A 204 6.37 8.15 -2.37
N SER A 205 5.35 7.36 -2.71
CA SER A 205 4.03 7.86 -3.09
C SER A 205 3.11 7.99 -1.89
N SER A 206 2.46 9.15 -1.75
CA SER A 206 1.54 9.47 -0.64
C SER A 206 2.12 9.06 0.72
N ALA A 207 3.39 9.41 0.96
CA ALA A 207 4.15 8.98 2.13
C ALA A 207 4.10 10.05 3.25
N PRO A 208 3.29 9.87 4.31
CA PRO A 208 3.09 10.88 5.34
C PRO A 208 4.23 10.92 6.38
N ILE A 209 5.47 11.06 5.94
CA ILE A 209 6.66 11.05 6.82
C ILE A 209 6.72 12.21 7.82
N LEU A 210 5.84 13.21 7.70
CA LEU A 210 5.70 14.38 8.57
C LEU A 210 4.48 14.29 9.51
N GLN A 211 3.73 13.19 9.49
CA GLN A 211 2.52 13.02 10.32
C GLN A 211 2.84 12.62 11.77
N PHE A 212 3.89 13.19 12.36
CA PHE A 212 4.37 12.86 13.69
C PHE A 212 4.46 14.10 14.58
N GLU A 213 4.27 13.87 15.88
CA GLU A 213 4.35 14.91 16.91
C GLU A 213 3.53 16.16 16.53
N LYS A 214 4.15 17.34 16.51
CA LYS A 214 3.52 18.61 16.11
C LYS A 214 4.13 19.14 14.80
N ILE A 215 4.75 18.29 13.99
CA ILE A 215 5.33 18.69 12.70
C ILE A 215 4.20 19.18 11.78
N THR A 216 3.11 18.42 11.75
CA THR A 216 1.88 18.75 11.02
C THR A 216 0.77 19.01 12.03
N PRO A 217 -0.13 20.02 11.82
CA PRO A 217 -1.26 20.23 12.70
C PRO A 217 -2.12 18.96 12.82
N TRP A 218 -2.51 18.58 14.06
CA TRP A 218 -3.22 17.34 14.32
C TRP A 218 -4.58 17.23 13.61
N SER A 219 -5.20 18.36 13.26
CA SER A 219 -6.47 18.37 12.52
C SER A 219 -6.33 18.15 11.03
N SER A 220 -5.11 18.25 10.48
CA SER A 220 -4.90 18.37 9.03
C SER A 220 -5.53 17.24 8.22
N PHE A 221 -5.48 16.00 8.72
CA PHE A 221 -6.05 14.84 8.05
C PHE A 221 -7.57 14.96 7.90
N TYR A 222 -8.29 15.15 9.01
CA TYR A 222 -9.76 15.23 8.98
C TYR A 222 -10.27 16.53 8.35
N ASP A 223 -9.49 17.61 8.43
CA ASP A 223 -9.78 18.86 7.73
C ASP A 223 -9.68 18.65 6.20
N ALA A 224 -8.69 17.88 5.73
CA ALA A 224 -8.57 17.52 4.32
C ALA A 224 -9.75 16.67 3.85
N VAL A 225 -10.10 15.59 4.57
CA VAL A 225 -11.29 14.78 4.25
C VAL A 225 -12.54 15.67 4.19
N SER A 226 -12.71 16.56 5.16
CA SER A 226 -13.85 17.49 5.19
C SER A 226 -13.87 18.45 4.00
N GLN A 227 -12.69 18.88 3.56
CA GLN A 227 -12.51 19.78 2.42
C GLN A 227 -12.90 19.08 1.11
N ASP A 228 -12.55 17.81 0.90
CA ASP A 228 -12.93 17.05 -0.31
C ASP A 228 -14.45 16.98 -0.49
N PHE A 229 -15.18 16.65 0.58
CA PHE A 229 -16.64 16.62 0.56
C PHE A 229 -17.25 18.02 0.40
N LYS A 230 -16.63 19.04 0.98
CA LYS A 230 -17.09 20.44 0.86
C LYS A 230 -16.91 20.99 -0.55
N ASP A 231 -15.81 20.65 -1.20
CA ASP A 231 -15.52 21.03 -2.60
C ASP A 231 -16.43 20.28 -3.57
N ALA A 232 -16.81 19.04 -3.25
CA ALA A 232 -17.81 18.29 -4.02
C ALA A 232 -19.23 18.88 -3.86
N SER A 233 -19.66 19.20 -2.63
CA SER A 233 -20.93 19.88 -2.35
C SER A 233 -20.99 20.45 -0.94
N LEU A 234 -21.26 21.76 -0.84
CA LEU A 234 -21.46 22.42 0.46
C LEU A 234 -22.66 21.86 1.23
N ASN A 235 -23.71 21.40 0.53
CA ASN A 235 -24.87 20.78 1.18
C ASN A 235 -24.51 19.40 1.72
N CYS A 236 -23.81 18.58 0.93
CA CYS A 236 -23.28 17.29 1.35
C CYS A 236 -22.46 17.40 2.65
N TYR A 237 -21.48 18.29 2.69
CA TYR A 237 -20.69 18.60 3.89
C TYR A 237 -21.59 18.97 5.10
N LYS A 238 -22.59 19.86 4.92
CA LYS A 238 -23.50 20.28 6.00
C LYS A 238 -24.41 19.15 6.49
N VAL A 239 -24.84 18.27 5.60
CA VAL A 239 -25.67 17.11 5.94
C VAL A 239 -24.86 16.12 6.77
N ILE A 240 -23.66 15.75 6.32
CA ILE A 240 -22.76 14.85 7.06
C ILE A 240 -22.42 15.46 8.43
N LYS A 241 -22.06 16.74 8.48
CA LYS A 241 -21.78 17.43 9.74
C LYS A 241 -22.97 17.42 10.71
N GLY A 242 -24.19 17.54 10.19
CA GLY A 242 -25.40 17.52 11.00
C GLY A 242 -25.90 16.13 11.36
N SER A 243 -25.47 15.05 10.67
CA SER A 243 -25.96 13.69 10.94
C SER A 243 -25.45 13.13 12.26
N TRP A 244 -24.28 13.56 12.72
CA TRP A 244 -23.70 13.10 13.99
C TRP A 244 -24.57 13.48 15.19
N ALA A 245 -25.09 14.71 15.22
CA ALA A 245 -25.99 15.15 16.28
C ALA A 245 -27.31 14.38 16.29
N GLU A 246 -27.82 13.99 15.11
CA GLU A 246 -29.01 13.14 15.01
C GLU A 246 -28.73 11.71 15.52
N LEU A 247 -27.55 11.16 15.22
CA LEU A 247 -27.12 9.86 15.73
C LEU A 247 -26.93 9.86 17.25
N ASP A 248 -26.27 10.88 17.80
CA ASP A 248 -26.06 11.07 19.23
C ASP A 248 -27.39 11.31 19.98
N ALA A 249 -28.38 11.93 19.33
CA ALA A 249 -29.71 12.07 19.92
C ALA A 249 -30.41 10.71 20.02
N LEU A 250 -30.28 9.85 19.02
CA LEU A 250 -30.84 8.49 19.05
C LEU A 250 -30.21 7.63 20.14
N SER A 251 -28.94 7.82 20.48
CA SER A 251 -28.28 7.05 21.54
C SER A 251 -28.84 7.33 22.95
N ARG A 252 -29.65 8.39 23.12
CA ARG A 252 -30.26 8.78 24.40
C ARG A 252 -31.68 8.25 24.57
N HIS A 253 -32.25 7.61 23.55
CA HIS A 253 -33.58 7.03 23.60
C HIS A 253 -33.51 5.52 23.87
N ASP A 254 -34.44 5.00 24.67
CA ASP A 254 -34.53 3.57 25.00
C ASP A 254 -34.75 2.69 23.75
N ASP A 255 -35.41 3.21 22.71
CA ASP A 255 -35.63 2.54 21.43
C ASP A 255 -34.61 2.93 20.34
N GLY A 256 -33.57 3.67 20.72
CA GLY A 256 -32.55 4.23 19.84
C GLY A 256 -31.82 3.16 19.02
N LEU A 257 -31.33 2.11 19.67
CA LEU A 257 -30.63 1.00 19.00
C LEU A 257 -31.50 0.30 17.96
N ILE A 258 -32.80 0.14 18.24
CA ILE A 258 -33.76 -0.47 17.30
C ILE A 258 -33.96 0.44 16.09
N LYS A 259 -34.14 1.75 16.32
CA LYS A 259 -34.26 2.76 15.25
C LYS A 259 -33.01 2.80 14.37
N VAL A 260 -31.82 2.83 14.97
CA VAL A 260 -30.54 2.84 14.24
C VAL A 260 -30.36 1.53 13.47
N SER A 261 -30.61 0.37 14.09
CA SER A 261 -30.50 -0.94 13.43
C SER A 261 -31.39 -1.02 12.18
N LYS A 262 -32.64 -0.52 12.27
CA LYS A 262 -33.57 -0.47 11.14
C LYS A 262 -33.09 0.50 10.06
N LEU A 263 -32.68 1.71 10.45
CA LEU A 263 -32.21 2.74 9.52
C LEU A 263 -30.97 2.25 8.75
N PHE A 264 -30.02 1.65 9.45
CA PHE A 264 -28.77 1.15 8.89
C PHE A 264 -28.92 -0.21 8.21
N ARG A 265 -30.12 -0.80 8.17
CA ARG A 265 -30.38 -2.13 7.59
C ARG A 265 -29.41 -3.17 8.14
N THR A 266 -29.22 -3.23 9.45
CA THR A 266 -28.21 -4.13 10.04
C THR A 266 -28.66 -5.59 9.99
N CYS A 267 -27.72 -6.51 9.77
CA CYS A 267 -28.02 -7.95 9.73
C CYS A 267 -28.36 -8.53 11.12
N LYS A 268 -27.83 -7.90 12.17
CA LYS A 268 -28.05 -8.23 13.58
C LYS A 268 -28.44 -6.97 14.33
N ALA A 269 -29.13 -7.13 15.46
CA ALA A 269 -29.42 -6.01 16.36
C ALA A 269 -28.11 -5.43 16.92
N LEU A 270 -27.94 -4.13 16.77
CA LEU A 270 -26.76 -3.43 17.27
C LEU A 270 -26.68 -3.50 18.80
N GLN A 271 -25.49 -3.76 19.32
CA GLN A 271 -25.20 -3.64 20.75
C GLN A 271 -24.78 -2.22 21.11
N SER A 272 -24.28 -1.46 20.14
CA SER A 272 -23.78 -0.10 20.36
C SER A 272 -24.10 0.84 19.20
N VAL A 273 -24.55 2.06 19.52
CA VAL A 273 -24.69 3.15 18.53
C VAL A 273 -23.32 3.60 18.01
N PHE A 274 -22.25 3.42 18.80
CA PHE A 274 -20.89 3.72 18.36
C PHE A 274 -20.48 2.89 17.14
N SER A 275 -20.95 1.65 17.02
CA SER A 275 -20.69 0.81 15.83
C SER A 275 -21.25 1.43 14.55
N ALA A 276 -22.44 2.05 14.62
CA ALA A 276 -23.04 2.77 13.48
C ALA A 276 -22.30 4.08 13.16
N ARG A 277 -21.80 4.75 14.19
CA ARG A 277 -20.99 5.95 14.05
C ARG A 277 -19.66 5.63 13.37
N ASP A 278 -18.96 4.60 13.82
CA ASP A 278 -17.67 4.18 13.28
C ASP A 278 -17.82 3.70 11.83
N TRP A 279 -18.91 3.00 11.51
CA TRP A 279 -19.26 2.61 10.14
C TRP A 279 -19.46 3.81 9.20
N LEU A 280 -20.16 4.87 9.64
CA LEU A 280 -20.27 6.10 8.85
C LEU A 280 -18.91 6.79 8.70
N TRP A 281 -18.15 6.86 9.80
CA TRP A 281 -16.86 7.52 9.83
C TRP A 281 -15.90 6.89 8.82
N GLU A 282 -15.80 5.56 8.86
CA GLU A 282 -14.96 4.75 7.99
C GLU A 282 -15.33 4.97 6.51
N ALA A 283 -16.61 4.92 6.16
CA ALA A 283 -17.05 5.16 4.79
C ALA A 283 -16.58 6.50 4.24
N PHE A 284 -16.74 7.59 5.00
CA PHE A 284 -16.37 8.92 4.53
C PHE A 284 -14.85 9.10 4.45
N VAL A 285 -14.10 8.60 5.44
CA VAL A 285 -12.63 8.68 5.45
C VAL A 285 -12.02 7.86 4.32
N TYR A 286 -12.38 6.58 4.18
CA TYR A 286 -11.80 5.75 3.13
C TYR A 286 -12.23 6.22 1.75
N THR A 287 -13.48 6.66 1.57
CA THR A 287 -13.91 7.20 0.27
C THR A 287 -13.10 8.43 -0.15
N ALA A 288 -12.70 9.30 0.78
CA ALA A 288 -11.79 10.40 0.48
C ALA A 288 -10.39 9.89 0.09
N MET A 289 -9.84 8.91 0.82
CA MET A 289 -8.53 8.31 0.51
C MET A 289 -8.46 7.64 -0.86
N VAL A 290 -9.57 7.08 -1.35
CA VAL A 290 -9.66 6.41 -2.66
C VAL A 290 -10.53 7.17 -3.67
N ASN A 291 -10.50 8.50 -3.64
CA ASN A 291 -11.31 9.37 -4.50
C ASN A 291 -10.78 9.46 -5.96
N TYR A 292 -10.50 8.32 -6.57
CA TYR A 292 -9.87 8.23 -7.88
C TYR A 292 -10.77 8.69 -9.02
N PRO A 293 -10.21 9.22 -10.12
CA PRO A 293 -10.96 9.66 -11.30
C PRO A 293 -11.48 8.51 -12.18
N THR A 294 -11.18 7.26 -11.81
CA THR A 294 -11.58 6.04 -12.51
C THR A 294 -12.18 5.06 -11.52
N GLU A 295 -12.98 4.12 -12.01
CA GLU A 295 -13.41 2.97 -11.21
C GLU A 295 -12.18 2.21 -10.68
N ALA A 296 -12.24 1.81 -9.42
CA ALA A 296 -11.13 1.16 -8.73
C ALA A 296 -11.65 0.18 -7.69
N ASN A 297 -10.84 -0.85 -7.42
CA ASN A 297 -11.13 -1.87 -6.42
C ASN A 297 -9.92 -2.07 -5.50
N PHE A 298 -9.50 -0.98 -4.84
CA PHE A 298 -8.38 -1.01 -3.90
C PHE A 298 -8.86 -1.42 -2.51
N MET A 299 -9.61 -0.54 -1.84
CA MET A 299 -10.24 -0.83 -0.54
C MET A 299 -11.56 -1.56 -0.70
N MET A 300 -12.40 -1.03 -1.59
CA MET A 300 -13.70 -1.54 -2.00
C MET A 300 -13.90 -1.26 -3.49
N PRO A 301 -14.76 -2.00 -4.20
CA PRO A 301 -15.18 -1.63 -5.55
C PRO A 301 -15.94 -0.30 -5.49
N LEU A 302 -15.42 0.74 -6.13
CA LEU A 302 -15.98 2.09 -6.11
C LEU A 302 -16.00 2.72 -7.50
N PRO A 303 -17.00 3.56 -7.81
CA PRO A 303 -17.06 4.27 -9.07
C PRO A 303 -15.97 5.35 -9.16
N ALA A 304 -15.79 5.91 -10.35
CA ALA A 304 -15.00 7.12 -10.53
C ALA A 304 -15.59 8.29 -9.70
N TYR A 305 -14.71 9.05 -9.04
CA TYR A 305 -15.03 10.18 -8.16
C TYR A 305 -16.07 9.83 -7.08
N PRO A 306 -15.80 8.82 -6.22
CA PRO A 306 -16.78 8.30 -5.29
C PRO A 306 -17.25 9.35 -4.25
N VAL A 307 -16.43 10.36 -3.89
CA VAL A 307 -16.88 11.50 -3.05
C VAL A 307 -17.98 12.29 -3.76
N LYS A 308 -17.80 12.57 -5.07
CA LYS A 308 -18.81 13.27 -5.88
C LYS A 308 -20.10 12.45 -5.96
N GLU A 309 -20.01 11.14 -6.11
CA GLU A 309 -21.18 10.24 -6.14
C GLU A 309 -21.91 10.18 -4.79
N MET A 310 -21.19 10.08 -3.67
CA MET A 310 -21.80 10.19 -2.33
C MET A 310 -22.56 11.50 -2.15
N CYS A 311 -21.98 12.62 -2.59
CA CYS A 311 -22.63 13.92 -2.48
C CYS A 311 -23.84 14.06 -3.42
N LYS A 312 -23.80 13.48 -4.62
CA LYS A 312 -24.99 13.40 -5.51
C LYS A 312 -26.14 12.64 -4.85
N ILE A 313 -25.86 11.54 -4.14
CA ILE A 313 -26.88 10.79 -3.39
C ILE A 313 -27.53 11.70 -2.34
N ILE A 314 -26.74 12.42 -1.56
CA ILE A 314 -27.27 13.34 -0.52
C ILE A 314 -28.12 14.46 -1.14
N ASP A 315 -27.62 15.07 -2.21
CA ASP A 315 -28.26 16.22 -2.85
C ASP A 315 -29.52 15.83 -3.62
N GLY A 316 -29.60 14.59 -4.12
CA GLY A 316 -30.78 14.04 -4.79
C GLY A 316 -31.92 13.62 -3.84
N LEU A 317 -31.64 13.42 -2.55
CA LEU A 317 -32.64 12.98 -1.58
C LEU A 317 -33.54 14.15 -1.11
N PRO A 318 -34.86 13.91 -0.89
CA PRO A 318 -35.82 14.96 -0.51
C PRO A 318 -35.38 15.82 0.66
N LYS A 319 -35.64 17.14 0.61
CA LYS A 319 -35.21 18.09 1.66
C LYS A 319 -35.76 17.79 3.06
N GLY A 320 -36.91 17.10 3.16
CA GLY A 320 -37.54 16.73 4.43
C GLY A 320 -37.01 15.47 5.10
N GLY A 321 -36.07 14.73 4.49
CA GLY A 321 -35.45 13.55 5.11
C GLY A 321 -34.43 13.92 6.20
N SER A 322 -34.33 13.09 7.24
CA SER A 322 -33.31 13.21 8.31
C SER A 322 -31.90 13.23 7.72
N LYS A 323 -31.00 14.04 8.28
CA LYS A 323 -29.61 14.11 7.81
C LYS A 323 -28.91 12.77 7.99
N LEU A 324 -29.19 12.06 9.08
CA LEU A 324 -28.67 10.72 9.32
C LEU A 324 -29.10 9.72 8.24
N SER A 325 -30.36 9.76 7.80
CA SER A 325 -30.82 8.89 6.72
C SER A 325 -30.10 9.16 5.39
N LYS A 326 -29.79 10.43 5.10
CA LYS A 326 -29.02 10.83 3.91
C LYS A 326 -27.55 10.42 4.01
N ALA A 327 -26.92 10.63 5.17
CA ALA A 327 -25.55 10.20 5.42
C ALA A 327 -25.41 8.67 5.28
N PHE A 328 -26.35 7.90 5.82
CA PHE A 328 -26.40 6.45 5.64
C PHE A 328 -26.53 6.04 4.16
N ALA A 329 -27.41 6.69 3.40
CA ALA A 329 -27.57 6.39 1.97
C ALA A 329 -26.27 6.65 1.19
N ALA A 330 -25.56 7.74 1.51
CA ALA A 330 -24.27 8.06 0.91
C ALA A 330 -23.19 7.04 1.29
N ALA A 331 -23.02 6.79 2.59
CA ALA A 331 -22.04 5.82 3.11
C ALA A 331 -22.30 4.39 2.60
N SER A 332 -23.56 4.03 2.32
CA SER A 332 -23.91 2.76 1.68
C SER A 332 -23.26 2.56 0.31
N LEU A 333 -22.88 3.64 -0.40
CA LEU A 333 -22.11 3.54 -1.65
C LEU A 333 -20.78 2.81 -1.41
N TYR A 334 -20.09 3.15 -0.31
CA TYR A 334 -18.79 2.55 0.00
C TYR A 334 -18.89 1.04 0.22
N TYR A 335 -19.93 0.60 0.92
CA TYR A 335 -20.11 -0.79 1.31
C TYR A 335 -20.94 -1.63 0.35
N ASN A 336 -21.71 -1.02 -0.55
CA ASN A 336 -22.67 -1.73 -1.40
C ASN A 336 -22.80 -1.10 -2.80
N TYR A 337 -21.68 -0.64 -3.38
CA TYR A 337 -21.66 -0.14 -4.76
C TYR A 337 -22.14 -1.21 -5.77
N THR A 338 -21.78 -2.47 -5.56
CA THR A 338 -22.20 -3.62 -6.40
C THR A 338 -23.66 -4.01 -6.23
N GLN A 339 -24.38 -3.41 -5.26
CA GLN A 339 -25.79 -3.66 -4.93
C GLN A 339 -26.11 -5.11 -4.56
N THR A 340 -25.13 -5.88 -4.07
CA THR A 340 -25.34 -7.28 -3.67
C THR A 340 -25.75 -7.45 -2.22
N GLU A 341 -25.47 -6.46 -1.38
CA GLU A 341 -25.69 -6.56 0.07
C GLU A 341 -27.13 -6.18 0.45
N LYS A 342 -27.82 -7.07 1.17
CA LYS A 342 -29.19 -6.88 1.64
C LYS A 342 -29.25 -6.24 3.03
N CYS A 343 -28.21 -6.44 3.83
CA CYS A 343 -28.05 -5.89 5.17
C CYS A 343 -26.55 -5.66 5.45
N PHE A 344 -26.22 -4.87 6.48
CA PHE A 344 -24.84 -4.56 6.86
C PHE A 344 -24.48 -5.18 8.21
N ASN A 345 -23.30 -5.79 8.30
CA ASN A 345 -22.75 -6.26 9.56
C ASN A 345 -21.78 -5.23 10.13
N LEU A 346 -22.21 -4.48 11.16
CA LEU A 346 -21.45 -3.39 11.76
C LEU A 346 -20.59 -3.84 12.95
N GLU A 347 -20.81 -5.05 13.47
CA GLU A 347 -20.16 -5.53 14.70
C GLU A 347 -19.53 -6.92 14.48
N GLY A 348 -18.34 -7.12 15.04
CA GLY A 348 -17.64 -8.42 15.05
C GLY A 348 -17.29 -8.96 13.67
N GLY A 349 -17.01 -8.07 12.70
CA GLY A 349 -16.55 -8.51 11.38
C GLY A 349 -15.05 -8.80 11.34
N THR A 350 -14.61 -9.34 10.19
CA THR A 350 -13.24 -9.71 9.92
C THR A 350 -12.53 -8.62 9.13
N ASP A 351 -11.27 -8.36 9.45
CA ASP A 351 -10.39 -7.49 8.69
C ASP A 351 -9.99 -8.19 7.38
N SER A 352 -10.60 -7.76 6.28
CA SER A 352 -10.40 -8.36 4.97
C SER A 352 -9.01 -8.13 4.38
N HIS A 353 -8.30 -7.10 4.87
CA HIS A 353 -7.02 -6.66 4.31
C HIS A 353 -5.82 -7.05 5.18
N GLY A 354 -6.08 -7.61 6.37
CA GLY A 354 -5.03 -8.10 7.28
C GLY A 354 -4.23 -7.00 7.96
N LEU A 355 -4.84 -5.83 8.16
CA LEU A 355 -4.28 -4.64 8.80
C LEU A 355 -4.05 -4.81 10.31
N HIS A 356 -4.46 -5.91 10.94
CA HIS A 356 -4.35 -6.16 12.39
C HIS A 356 -3.00 -5.81 13.05
N GLY A 357 -1.87 -5.96 12.35
CA GLY A 357 -0.56 -5.59 12.88
C GLY A 357 -0.33 -4.08 12.99
N TRP A 358 -1.11 -3.28 12.28
CA TRP A 358 -0.99 -1.84 12.26
C TRP A 358 -1.31 -1.22 13.63
N ASP A 359 -2.31 -1.75 14.35
CA ASP A 359 -2.65 -1.31 15.70
C ASP A 359 -1.46 -1.42 16.65
N TRP A 360 -0.66 -2.49 16.54
CA TRP A 360 0.56 -2.63 17.32
C TRP A 360 1.60 -1.59 16.92
N GLN A 361 1.82 -1.36 15.62
CA GLN A 361 2.77 -0.35 15.14
C GLN A 361 2.35 1.05 15.60
N ALA A 362 1.07 1.41 15.49
CA ALA A 362 0.50 2.66 15.98
C ALA A 362 0.68 2.83 17.50
N CYS A 363 0.54 1.74 18.27
CA CYS A 363 0.76 1.72 19.71
C CYS A 363 2.23 1.65 20.15
N THR A 364 3.19 1.61 19.22
CA THR A 364 4.62 1.51 19.54
C THR A 364 5.44 2.63 18.91
N GLU A 365 5.54 2.68 17.59
CA GLU A 365 6.39 3.62 16.84
C GLU A 365 5.60 4.57 15.92
N MET A 366 4.51 4.11 15.29
CA MET A 366 3.69 4.90 14.35
C MET A 366 2.68 5.79 15.08
N VAL A 367 3.16 6.54 16.08
CA VAL A 367 2.32 7.39 16.92
C VAL A 367 1.98 8.67 16.18
N MET A 368 0.88 8.65 15.45
CA MET A 368 0.41 9.74 14.59
C MET A 368 -0.81 10.43 15.22
N PRO A 369 -0.62 11.52 15.98
CA PRO A 369 -1.73 12.21 16.62
C PRO A 369 -2.68 12.83 15.59
N MET A 370 -3.98 12.62 15.77
CA MET A 370 -5.02 13.17 14.92
C MET A 370 -6.18 13.71 15.76
N THR A 371 -6.73 14.85 15.35
CA THR A 371 -7.87 15.51 15.98
C THR A 371 -8.89 15.96 14.95
N CYS A 372 -10.13 16.22 15.36
CA CYS A 372 -11.13 16.88 14.52
C CYS A 372 -11.29 18.33 14.97
N SER A 373 -11.08 19.26 14.03
CA SER A 373 -11.32 20.69 14.26
C SER A 373 -12.81 21.03 14.35
N ASN A 374 -13.14 22.28 14.65
CA ASN A 374 -14.53 22.76 14.59
C ASN A 374 -15.01 22.94 13.14
N GLU A 375 -14.07 23.10 12.21
CA GLU A 375 -14.28 23.25 10.77
C GLU A 375 -14.50 21.90 10.08
N SER A 376 -14.08 20.80 10.72
CA SER A 376 -14.32 19.44 10.27
C SER A 376 -15.82 19.15 10.10
N MET A 377 -16.15 18.26 9.16
CA MET A 377 -17.49 17.65 9.06
C MET A 377 -17.71 16.57 10.11
N PHE A 378 -16.67 16.15 10.82
CA PHE A 378 -16.74 15.20 11.93
C PHE A 378 -16.89 15.94 13.28
N PRO A 379 -17.44 15.27 14.32
CA PRO A 379 -17.49 15.83 15.67
C PRO A 379 -16.09 16.23 16.18
N PRO A 380 -15.94 17.42 16.79
CA PRO A 380 -14.67 17.87 17.32
C PRO A 380 -14.09 16.87 18.33
N SER A 381 -12.78 16.65 18.26
CA SER A 381 -12.07 15.71 19.12
C SER A 381 -10.70 16.25 19.52
N SER A 382 -10.21 15.80 20.67
CA SER A 382 -8.90 16.15 21.21
C SER A 382 -8.03 14.90 21.31
N PHE A 383 -6.72 15.06 21.18
CA PHE A 383 -5.76 13.97 21.35
C PHE A 383 -4.97 14.14 22.64
N SER A 384 -4.88 13.07 23.44
CA SER A 384 -4.10 13.03 24.68
C SER A 384 -3.10 11.89 24.64
N TYR A 385 -1.80 12.20 24.65
CA TYR A 385 -0.74 11.20 24.74
C TYR A 385 -0.87 10.32 25.99
N LYS A 386 -1.39 10.86 27.09
CA LYS A 386 -1.56 10.13 28.35
C LYS A 386 -2.64 9.05 28.21
N GLU A 387 -3.77 9.39 27.60
CA GLU A 387 -4.87 8.46 27.40
C GLU A 387 -4.51 7.43 26.32
N PHE A 388 -3.95 7.89 25.21
CA PHE A 388 -3.41 7.00 24.16
C PHE A 388 -2.41 5.99 24.73
N SER A 389 -1.48 6.44 25.58
CA SER A 389 -0.54 5.53 26.26
C SER A 389 -1.22 4.56 27.21
N LYS A 390 -2.33 4.94 27.87
CA LYS A 390 -3.08 4.06 28.76
C LYS A 390 -3.79 2.97 27.96
N ASP A 391 -4.35 3.31 26.81
CA ASP A 391 -5.05 2.37 25.95
C ASP A 391 -4.11 1.37 25.32
N CYS A 392 -2.97 1.82 24.77
CA CYS A 392 -1.92 0.92 24.30
C CYS A 392 -1.38 0.00 25.40
N LYS A 393 -1.29 0.51 26.65
CA LYS A 393 -0.90 -0.32 27.79
C LYS A 393 -1.96 -1.35 28.14
N LYS A 394 -3.24 -1.03 27.99
CA LYS A 394 -4.36 -1.96 28.22
C LYS A 394 -4.44 -3.03 27.12
N GLN A 395 -4.32 -2.64 25.86
CA GLN A 395 -4.47 -3.53 24.70
C GLN A 395 -3.27 -4.45 24.52
N PHE A 396 -2.06 -3.90 24.59
CA PHE A 396 -0.83 -4.60 24.23
C PHE A 396 0.17 -4.73 25.37
N GLY A 397 -0.05 -4.10 26.52
CA GLY A 397 0.90 -4.16 27.63
C GLY A 397 2.16 -3.32 27.41
N VAL A 398 2.22 -2.48 26.37
CA VAL A 398 3.36 -1.61 26.04
C VAL A 398 3.03 -0.14 26.19
N LYS A 399 4.06 0.70 26.26
CA LYS A 399 3.89 2.16 26.20
C LYS A 399 4.43 2.65 24.85
N PRO A 400 3.68 3.51 24.14
CA PRO A 400 4.13 4.09 22.87
C PRO A 400 5.38 4.95 23.07
N ARG A 401 6.23 5.02 22.04
CA ARG A 401 7.42 5.88 21.99
C ARG A 401 7.21 6.99 20.94
N PRO A 402 6.48 8.07 21.27
CA PRO A 402 6.03 9.05 20.29
C PRO A 402 7.15 9.81 19.58
N HIS A 403 8.35 9.86 20.16
CA HIS A 403 9.51 10.54 19.59
C HIS A 403 10.46 9.59 18.83
N TRP A 404 10.11 8.30 18.70
CA TRP A 404 11.04 7.33 18.14
C TRP A 404 11.26 7.51 16.64
N ILE A 405 10.18 7.60 15.85
CA ILE A 405 10.27 7.79 14.39
C ILE A 405 10.98 9.11 14.04
N THR A 406 10.70 10.18 14.78
CA THR A 406 11.35 11.48 14.57
C THR A 406 12.83 11.47 14.96
N THR A 407 13.21 10.69 15.98
CA THR A 407 14.61 10.45 16.35
C THR A 407 15.34 9.61 15.28
N GLU A 408 14.70 8.53 14.84
CA GLU A 408 15.31 7.56 13.92
C GLU A 408 15.49 8.14 12.50
N PHE A 409 14.48 8.86 11.99
CA PHE A 409 14.40 9.26 10.58
C PHE A 409 14.43 10.78 10.35
N GLY A 410 14.56 11.59 11.40
CA GLY A 410 14.90 13.03 11.32
C GLY A 410 13.78 14.02 11.69
N GLY A 411 12.51 13.60 11.66
CA GLY A 411 11.37 14.35 12.23
C GLY A 411 11.32 15.83 11.85
N TYR A 412 11.31 16.73 12.85
CA TYR A 412 11.27 18.19 12.65
C TYR A 412 12.39 18.75 11.75
N ARG A 413 13.50 18.03 11.62
CA ARG A 413 14.65 18.46 10.82
C ARG A 413 14.72 17.75 9.47
N ILE A 414 13.65 17.08 9.04
CA ILE A 414 13.60 16.26 7.83
C ILE A 414 14.10 17.00 6.59
N GLU A 415 13.78 18.29 6.40
CA GLU A 415 14.29 19.07 5.27
C GLU A 415 15.82 19.17 5.31
N GLN A 416 16.40 19.46 6.49
CA GLN A 416 17.85 19.52 6.66
C GLN A 416 18.51 18.14 6.53
N VAL A 417 17.87 17.10 7.08
CA VAL A 417 18.34 15.71 7.02
C VAL A 417 18.37 15.23 5.57
N LEU A 418 17.26 15.36 4.85
CA LEU A 418 17.16 14.99 3.44
C LEU A 418 18.09 15.83 2.57
N LYS A 419 18.22 17.14 2.82
CA LYS A 419 19.15 17.99 2.07
C LYS A 419 20.63 17.62 2.26
N ARG A 420 21.02 17.15 3.44
CA ARG A 420 22.43 16.81 3.76
C ARG A 420 22.79 15.36 3.49
N PHE A 421 21.87 14.44 3.76
CA PHE A 421 22.14 12.99 3.77
C PHE A 421 21.22 12.20 2.83
N GLY A 422 20.15 12.82 2.32
CA GLY A 422 19.28 12.22 1.31
C GLY A 422 19.77 12.50 -0.11
N SER A 423 19.34 11.65 -1.05
CA SER A 423 19.53 11.84 -2.49
C SER A 423 18.67 10.86 -3.27
N ASN A 424 18.33 11.22 -4.52
CA ASN A 424 17.56 10.41 -5.47
C ASN A 424 16.21 9.92 -4.92
N MET A 425 15.38 10.86 -4.49
CA MET A 425 14.07 10.56 -3.90
C MET A 425 12.98 11.36 -4.62
N ILE A 426 11.89 10.68 -4.95
CA ILE A 426 10.68 11.29 -5.49
C ILE A 426 9.58 11.13 -4.45
N PHE A 427 9.01 12.24 -4.00
CA PHE A 427 7.82 12.26 -3.16
C PHE A 427 6.62 12.67 -4.00
N SER A 428 5.67 11.77 -4.27
CA SER A 428 4.45 12.11 -5.01
C SER A 428 3.25 12.24 -4.06
N ASN A 429 2.43 13.28 -4.21
CA ASN A 429 1.25 13.51 -3.37
C ASN A 429 0.08 14.08 -4.19
N GLY A 430 -1.13 13.55 -3.99
CA GLY A 430 -2.37 14.09 -4.52
C GLY A 430 -3.02 14.99 -3.48
N MET A 431 -3.48 16.19 -3.84
CA MET A 431 -4.00 17.14 -2.84
C MET A 431 -5.38 16.79 -2.29
N GLN A 432 -6.08 15.83 -2.91
CA GLN A 432 -7.33 15.24 -2.42
C GLN A 432 -7.08 14.01 -1.51
N ASP A 433 -5.86 13.46 -1.51
CA ASP A 433 -5.46 12.48 -0.50
C ASP A 433 -5.24 13.20 0.85
N PRO A 434 -6.00 12.86 1.90
CA PRO A 434 -5.86 13.51 3.20
C PRO A 434 -4.49 13.28 3.84
N TRP A 435 -3.75 12.23 3.46
CA TRP A 435 -2.38 11.96 3.94
C TRP A 435 -1.34 12.90 3.35
N SER A 436 -1.62 13.56 2.23
CA SER A 436 -0.71 14.52 1.59
C SER A 436 -0.30 15.66 2.51
N ARG A 437 -1.14 16.00 3.50
CA ARG A 437 -0.88 17.03 4.51
C ARG A 437 0.33 16.69 5.39
N GLY A 438 0.59 15.41 5.61
CA GLY A 438 1.76 14.91 6.32
C GLY A 438 2.92 14.53 5.39
N GLY A 439 2.84 14.83 4.09
CA GLY A 439 3.85 14.47 3.10
C GLY A 439 4.85 15.58 2.80
N VAL A 440 5.86 15.27 1.99
CA VAL A 440 6.80 16.26 1.43
C VAL A 440 6.20 16.87 0.16
N LEU A 441 5.84 18.15 0.22
CA LEU A 441 5.11 18.85 -0.85
C LEU A 441 5.95 19.83 -1.67
N LYS A 442 7.25 19.94 -1.38
CA LYS A 442 8.17 20.85 -2.07
C LYS A 442 9.50 20.17 -2.34
N ASN A 443 10.15 20.56 -3.45
CA ASN A 443 11.50 20.11 -3.75
C ASN A 443 12.46 20.53 -2.61
N ILE A 444 13.27 19.60 -2.13
CA ILE A 444 14.27 19.83 -1.07
C ILE A 444 15.66 20.06 -1.69
N SER A 445 15.95 19.39 -2.81
CA SER A 445 17.18 19.53 -3.60
C SER A 445 16.94 19.20 -5.07
N SER A 446 17.98 19.25 -5.91
CA SER A 446 17.92 18.87 -7.33
C SER A 446 17.57 17.39 -7.55
N SER A 447 17.88 16.53 -6.57
CA SER A 447 17.66 15.08 -6.60
C SER A 447 16.57 14.61 -5.63
N ILE A 448 16.00 15.51 -4.82
CA ILE A 448 14.90 15.21 -3.90
C ILE A 448 13.72 16.09 -4.28
N VAL A 449 12.83 15.51 -5.08
CA VAL A 449 11.77 16.23 -5.79
C VAL A 449 10.40 15.84 -5.25
N ALA A 450 9.51 16.83 -5.18
CA ALA A 450 8.11 16.64 -4.83
C ALA A 450 7.25 16.80 -6.09
N LEU A 451 6.42 15.81 -6.38
CA LEU A 451 5.44 15.82 -7.46
C LEU A 451 4.06 15.95 -6.83
N VAL A 452 3.45 17.13 -6.94
CA VAL A 452 2.17 17.44 -6.28
C VAL A 452 1.10 17.68 -7.34
N THR A 453 -0.02 16.95 -7.25
CA THR A 453 -1.14 17.06 -8.20
C THR A 453 -2.38 17.64 -7.52
N GLN A 454 -3.08 18.57 -8.19
CA GLN A 454 -4.27 19.24 -7.63
C GLN A 454 -5.50 18.33 -7.50
N LYS A 455 -5.56 17.24 -8.25
CA LYS A 455 -6.56 16.17 -8.15
C LYS A 455 -5.88 14.86 -7.78
N ASP A 456 -6.65 13.85 -7.35
CA ASP A 456 -6.19 12.46 -7.12
C ASP A 456 -5.72 11.71 -8.38
N LEU A 457 -5.18 12.44 -9.35
CA LEU A 457 -4.24 11.93 -10.33
C LEU A 457 -2.82 12.01 -9.78
N THR A 458 -2.59 11.59 -8.52
CA THR A 458 -1.24 11.11 -8.20
C THR A 458 -0.81 10.18 -9.34
N PRO A 459 0.48 10.14 -9.72
CA PRO A 459 1.04 8.93 -10.31
C PRO A 459 0.97 7.85 -9.20
N ASN A 460 -0.26 7.49 -8.83
CA ASN A 460 -0.54 6.42 -7.92
C ASN A 460 0.06 5.21 -8.57
N LEU A 461 0.62 4.36 -7.73
CA LEU A 461 1.08 3.06 -8.18
C LEU A 461 -0.06 2.27 -8.87
N LEU A 462 -1.32 2.69 -8.76
CA LEU A 462 -2.51 2.13 -9.40
C LEU A 462 -2.53 2.28 -10.94
N SER A 463 -2.81 1.17 -11.64
CA SER A 463 -2.96 1.15 -13.11
C SER A 463 -4.14 2.00 -13.59
N LYS A 464 -4.08 2.48 -14.84
CA LYS A 464 -5.30 2.73 -15.62
C LYS A 464 -5.99 1.40 -15.88
N GLN A 465 -7.02 1.04 -15.11
CA GLN A 465 -7.94 -0.02 -15.53
C GLN A 465 -8.65 0.47 -16.80
N LYS A 466 -8.16 0.04 -17.97
CA LYS A 466 -8.90 0.18 -19.23
C LYS A 466 -10.13 -0.71 -19.12
N GLY A 467 -11.27 -0.10 -18.80
CA GLY A 467 -12.58 -0.72 -18.95
C GLY A 467 -12.74 -1.19 -20.39
N ASN A 468 -12.73 -2.51 -20.60
CA ASN A 468 -13.06 -3.10 -21.88
C ASN A 468 -14.57 -2.94 -22.09
N MET A 469 -14.95 -1.89 -22.83
CA MET A 469 -16.25 -1.85 -23.48
C MET A 469 -16.25 -2.98 -24.52
N ALA A 470 -17.06 -4.01 -24.29
CA ALA A 470 -17.21 -5.15 -25.17
C ALA A 470 -17.55 -4.68 -26.59
N ARG A 471 -16.58 -4.74 -27.51
CA ARG A 471 -16.84 -4.61 -28.94
C ARG A 471 -17.02 -6.01 -29.50
N GLN A 472 -18.28 -6.43 -29.57
CA GLN A 472 -18.68 -7.61 -30.34
C GLN A 472 -18.29 -7.45 -31.82
N SER A 473 -18.03 -8.61 -32.43
CA SER A 473 -17.76 -8.90 -33.85
C SER A 473 -16.31 -8.76 -34.33
N GLY A 474 -15.75 -9.90 -34.77
CA GLY A 474 -14.47 -9.99 -35.47
C GLY A 474 -13.70 -11.30 -35.28
N ASN A 475 -13.92 -12.03 -34.18
CA ASN A 475 -13.07 -13.19 -33.84
C ASN A 475 -13.43 -14.51 -34.56
N CYS A 476 -14.63 -14.64 -35.12
CA CYS A 476 -15.01 -15.88 -35.83
C CYS A 476 -14.26 -16.00 -37.17
N LEU A 477 -14.08 -14.87 -37.89
CA LEU A 477 -13.44 -14.86 -39.21
C LEU A 477 -11.92 -15.13 -39.16
N ARG A 478 -11.24 -14.68 -38.09
CA ARG A 478 -9.81 -14.95 -37.88
C ARG A 478 -9.52 -16.41 -37.52
N CYS A 479 -10.38 -17.05 -36.73
CA CYS A 479 -10.22 -18.47 -36.41
C CYS A 479 -10.42 -19.37 -37.64
N CYS A 480 -11.39 -19.06 -38.50
CA CYS A 480 -11.60 -19.81 -39.74
C CYS A 480 -10.41 -19.71 -40.70
N LEU A 481 -9.79 -18.53 -40.83
CA LEU A 481 -8.62 -18.33 -41.70
C LEU A 481 -7.36 -19.06 -41.18
N VAL A 482 -7.15 -19.09 -39.86
CA VAL A 482 -6.01 -19.81 -39.26
C VAL A 482 -6.17 -21.33 -39.42
N ILE A 483 -7.39 -21.86 -39.25
CA ILE A 483 -7.65 -23.29 -39.46
C ILE A 483 -7.42 -23.66 -40.93
N PHE A 484 -7.87 -22.84 -41.88
CA PHE A 484 -7.64 -23.08 -43.31
C PHE A 484 -6.15 -23.07 -43.67
N ALA A 485 -5.36 -22.17 -43.07
CA ALA A 485 -3.91 -22.09 -43.29
C ALA A 485 -3.18 -23.33 -42.73
N VAL A 486 -3.57 -23.81 -41.54
CA VAL A 486 -2.96 -24.98 -40.91
C VAL A 486 -3.30 -26.27 -41.66
N VAL A 487 -4.54 -26.43 -42.10
CA VAL A 487 -4.95 -27.60 -42.91
C VAL A 487 -4.22 -27.61 -44.25
N SER A 488 -4.09 -26.45 -44.90
CA SER A 488 -3.35 -26.32 -46.16
C SER A 488 -1.86 -26.64 -46.00
N ALA A 489 -1.23 -26.20 -44.91
CA ALA A 489 0.16 -26.51 -44.62
C ALA A 489 0.40 -28.01 -44.36
N LEU A 490 -0.53 -28.69 -43.69
CA LEU A 490 -0.45 -30.13 -43.42
C LEU A 490 -0.68 -30.98 -44.67
N CYS A 491 -1.58 -30.57 -45.56
CA CYS A 491 -1.82 -31.26 -46.84
C CYS A 491 -0.62 -31.17 -47.79
N VAL A 492 0.14 -30.07 -47.76
CA VAL A 492 1.32 -29.88 -48.62
C VAL A 492 2.57 -30.58 -48.06
N SER A 493 2.72 -30.66 -46.74
CA SER A 493 3.92 -31.23 -46.09
C SER A 493 3.82 -32.72 -45.74
N GLY A 494 2.62 -33.30 -45.75
CA GLY A 494 2.36 -34.71 -45.42
C GLY A 494 3.18 -35.74 -46.24
N PRO A 495 3.32 -35.60 -47.57
CA PRO A 495 4.07 -36.58 -48.38
C PRO A 495 5.59 -36.58 -48.14
N ALA A 496 6.17 -35.48 -47.64
CA ALA A 496 7.61 -35.35 -47.42
C ALA A 496 8.08 -35.92 -46.07
N ILE A 497 7.19 -35.99 -45.07
CA ILE A 497 7.52 -36.48 -43.72
C ILE A 497 7.37 -38.00 -43.62
N TYR A 498 6.46 -38.60 -44.40
CA TYR A 498 6.21 -40.04 -44.43
C TYR A 498 7.42 -40.88 -44.91
N TRP A 499 8.30 -40.31 -45.74
CA TRP A 499 9.51 -41.00 -46.22
C TRP A 499 10.71 -40.91 -45.26
N LYS A 500 10.73 -39.96 -44.32
CA LYS A 500 11.84 -39.81 -43.35
C LYS A 500 11.74 -40.72 -42.12
N PHE A 501 10.56 -41.27 -41.82
CA PHE A 501 10.35 -42.12 -40.64
C PHE A 501 10.39 -43.64 -40.89
N LYS A 502 10.66 -44.10 -42.13
CA LYS A 502 10.72 -45.53 -42.47
C LYS A 502 12.14 -46.14 -42.49
N LYS A 503 13.16 -45.39 -42.10
CA LYS A 503 14.51 -45.92 -41.85
C LYS A 503 15.03 -45.40 -40.51
N LEU A 504 14.66 -46.08 -39.42
CA LEU A 504 15.54 -46.36 -38.28
C LEU A 504 14.73 -47.17 -37.24
N LYS A 505 14.80 -48.50 -37.35
CA LYS A 505 14.46 -49.44 -36.28
C LYS A 505 15.38 -50.64 -36.42
N VAL A 506 16.48 -50.69 -35.67
CA VAL A 506 17.16 -51.96 -35.32
C VAL A 506 17.82 -51.85 -33.93
N LYS A 507 17.22 -52.64 -33.02
CA LYS A 507 17.74 -53.48 -31.92
C LYS A 507 18.73 -52.96 -30.85
N ALA A 508 18.32 -53.25 -29.61
CA ALA A 508 19.09 -53.32 -28.38
C ALA A 508 19.98 -54.58 -28.31
N ALA A 509 21.06 -54.53 -27.52
CA ALA A 509 21.29 -55.41 -26.36
C ALA A 509 22.64 -55.13 -25.64
N GLN A 510 22.59 -55.31 -24.31
CA GLN A 510 23.58 -55.98 -23.43
C GLN A 510 24.46 -55.16 -22.46
N SER A 511 24.59 -55.78 -21.28
CA SER A 511 24.93 -55.30 -19.93
C SER A 511 26.41 -55.38 -19.54
N CYS A 512 26.84 -54.60 -18.53
CA CYS A 512 27.81 -55.01 -17.51
C CYS A 512 27.73 -54.17 -16.20
N MET A 513 28.39 -54.68 -15.15
CA MET A 513 28.19 -54.64 -13.67
C MET A 513 28.29 -53.31 -12.85
N PRO A 514 27.91 -53.31 -11.54
CA PRO A 514 27.73 -52.11 -10.72
C PRO A 514 29.01 -51.67 -9.98
N CYS A 515 29.24 -50.35 -9.90
CA CYS A 515 30.27 -49.77 -9.04
C CYS A 515 29.67 -49.32 -7.71
N LYS A 516 30.23 -49.85 -6.61
CA LYS A 516 30.13 -49.31 -5.25
C LYS A 516 30.96 -48.02 -5.18
N CYS A 517 30.38 -46.93 -4.72
CA CYS A 517 31.14 -45.77 -4.23
C CYS A 517 30.78 -45.58 -2.75
N ASP A 518 31.74 -45.89 -1.88
CA ASP A 518 31.73 -45.45 -0.47
C ASP A 518 31.95 -43.94 -0.45
N CYS A 519 30.98 -43.19 0.06
CA CYS A 519 31.15 -41.77 0.39
C CYS A 519 31.30 -41.65 1.91
N SER A 520 32.47 -41.24 2.38
CA SER A 520 32.71 -40.85 3.77
C SER A 520 31.99 -39.52 4.11
N PRO A 521 31.57 -39.31 5.38
CA PRO A 521 30.80 -38.13 5.80
C PRO A 521 31.65 -36.83 5.78
N PRO A 522 31.00 -35.64 5.75
CA PRO A 522 31.71 -34.38 5.54
C PRO A 522 32.61 -34.00 6.73
N LEU A 523 33.84 -33.60 6.40
CA LEU A 523 34.85 -33.12 7.33
C LEU A 523 34.48 -31.75 7.91
N SER A 524 34.74 -31.61 9.21
CA SER A 524 34.47 -30.40 9.99
C SER A 524 35.45 -29.26 9.67
N LEU A 525 35.01 -28.02 9.88
CA LEU A 525 35.75 -26.76 9.66
C LEU A 525 36.98 -26.55 10.59
N LEU A 526 37.48 -27.59 11.25
CA LEU A 526 38.67 -27.53 12.12
C LEU A 526 39.94 -28.18 11.53
N GLU A 527 39.86 -28.79 10.34
CA GLU A 527 41.03 -29.37 9.65
C GLU A 527 41.50 -28.56 8.42
N VAL A 528 40.81 -27.46 8.10
CA VAL A 528 41.13 -26.61 6.93
C VAL A 528 42.18 -25.54 7.23
N ALA A 529 42.51 -25.25 8.50
CA ALA A 529 43.64 -24.36 8.81
C ALA A 529 44.18 -24.48 10.25
N PRO A 530 45.10 -25.41 10.54
CA PRO A 530 45.91 -25.38 11.75
C PRO A 530 47.27 -24.65 11.57
N GLY A 531 47.41 -23.82 10.52
CA GLY A 531 48.71 -23.25 10.12
C GLY A 531 48.70 -21.78 9.66
N LEU A 532 47.70 -20.98 10.05
CA LEU A 532 47.58 -19.56 9.64
C LEU A 532 48.52 -18.60 10.39
N ALA A 533 49.70 -19.06 10.79
CA ALA A 533 50.67 -18.26 11.54
C ALA A 533 52.06 -18.17 10.91
N ASN A 534 52.35 -18.83 9.78
CA ASN A 534 53.65 -18.65 9.12
C ASN A 534 53.66 -19.15 7.67
N LEU A 535 53.50 -18.25 6.69
CA LEU A 535 53.88 -18.51 5.31
C LEU A 535 54.53 -17.27 4.69
N THR A 536 55.86 -17.24 4.74
CA THR A 536 56.68 -16.63 3.69
C THR A 536 56.71 -17.58 2.50
N ILE A 537 55.87 -17.33 1.50
CA ILE A 537 55.87 -18.10 0.24
C ILE A 537 57.04 -17.60 -0.61
N THR A 538 58.03 -18.45 -0.87
CA THR A 538 59.25 -18.08 -1.63
C THR A 538 59.44 -18.86 -2.94
N ASP A 539 58.46 -19.61 -3.46
CA ASP A 539 58.71 -20.40 -4.68
C ASP A 539 57.47 -20.78 -5.52
N CYS A 540 56.54 -19.85 -5.73
CA CYS A 540 55.51 -19.98 -6.79
C CYS A 540 55.82 -19.00 -7.92
N GLY A 541 55.79 -19.46 -9.19
CA GLY A 541 55.86 -18.59 -10.38
C GLY A 541 57.20 -18.50 -11.12
N LYS A 542 58.19 -19.36 -10.87
CA LYS A 542 59.48 -19.29 -11.60
C LYS A 542 59.40 -19.55 -13.12
N ASP A 543 58.37 -20.27 -13.56
CA ASP A 543 58.24 -20.72 -14.95
C ASP A 543 57.28 -19.87 -15.80
N ASP A 544 56.66 -18.84 -15.19
CA ASP A 544 55.75 -17.92 -15.86
C ASP A 544 56.13 -16.47 -15.48
N PRO A 545 56.78 -15.71 -16.39
CA PRO A 545 57.28 -14.37 -16.08
C PRO A 545 56.15 -13.38 -15.77
N ASP A 546 54.95 -13.58 -16.31
CA ASP A 546 53.79 -12.72 -16.04
C ASP A 546 53.24 -12.99 -14.63
N LEU A 547 53.20 -14.26 -14.22
CA LEU A 547 52.78 -14.66 -12.87
C LEU A 547 53.79 -14.21 -11.79
N LYS A 548 55.08 -14.23 -12.11
CA LYS A 548 56.13 -13.73 -11.20
C LYS A 548 56.03 -12.23 -10.99
N GLU A 549 55.73 -11.48 -12.05
CA GLU A 549 55.51 -10.03 -11.97
C GLU A 549 54.26 -9.67 -11.16
N GLU A 550 53.17 -10.43 -11.30
CA GLU A 550 51.98 -10.27 -10.44
C GLU A 550 52.22 -10.66 -8.98
N MET A 551 53.01 -11.71 -8.72
CA MET A 551 53.31 -12.19 -7.37
C MET A 551 54.34 -11.34 -6.61
N GLU A 552 55.14 -10.53 -7.31
CA GLU A 552 56.07 -9.57 -6.69
C GLU A 552 55.38 -8.26 -6.28
N LYS A 553 54.15 -7.99 -6.72
CA LYS A 553 53.36 -6.84 -6.25
C LYS A 553 53.03 -7.02 -4.76
N GLN A 554 53.33 -6.01 -3.94
CA GLN A 554 52.93 -6.06 -2.53
C GLN A 554 51.40 -6.13 -2.44
N PHE A 555 50.88 -6.89 -1.48
CA PHE A 555 49.43 -7.01 -1.23
C PHE A 555 48.69 -5.65 -1.17
N VAL A 556 49.41 -4.59 -0.78
CA VAL A 556 48.93 -3.20 -0.77
C VAL A 556 48.71 -2.64 -2.18
N ASP A 557 49.56 -3.00 -3.15
CA ASP A 557 49.44 -2.56 -4.54
C ASP A 557 48.27 -3.26 -5.24
N LEU A 558 48.09 -4.56 -5.00
CA LEU A 558 46.92 -5.31 -5.49
C LEU A 558 45.61 -4.76 -4.90
N LEU A 559 45.58 -4.47 -3.60
CA LEU A 559 44.43 -3.79 -2.97
C LEU A 559 44.21 -2.39 -3.53
N SER A 560 45.27 -1.65 -3.86
CA SER A 560 45.14 -0.32 -4.45
C SER A 560 44.64 -0.38 -5.89
N GLU A 561 45.02 -1.39 -6.67
CA GLU A 561 44.51 -1.62 -8.02
C GLU A 561 43.04 -2.02 -7.98
N GLU A 562 42.65 -2.94 -7.10
CA GLU A 562 41.25 -3.33 -6.87
C GLU A 562 40.40 -2.13 -6.42
N LEU A 563 40.90 -1.31 -5.49
CA LEU A 563 40.21 -0.11 -5.02
C LEU A 563 40.02 0.92 -6.15
N LYS A 564 41.04 1.12 -7.01
CA LYS A 564 40.94 2.00 -8.18
C LYS A 564 39.94 1.47 -9.21
N LEU A 565 39.91 0.15 -9.41
CA LEU A 565 38.95 -0.50 -10.28
C LEU A 565 37.53 -0.30 -9.75
N GLN A 566 37.33 -0.51 -8.45
CA GLN A 566 36.06 -0.28 -7.76
C GLN A 566 35.62 1.19 -7.87
N GLU A 567 36.54 2.15 -7.70
CA GLU A 567 36.24 3.57 -7.85
C GLU A 567 35.85 3.95 -9.30
N ALA A 568 36.48 3.33 -10.30
CA ALA A 568 36.14 3.53 -11.70
C ALA A 568 34.76 2.96 -12.03
N VAL A 569 34.47 1.74 -11.56
CA VAL A 569 33.17 1.08 -11.69
C VAL A 569 32.07 1.88 -10.99
N ASP A 570 32.32 2.39 -9.79
CA ASP A 570 31.39 3.24 -9.05
C ASP A 570 31.11 4.57 -9.79
N LYS A 571 32.12 5.17 -10.43
CA LYS A 571 31.96 6.38 -11.25
C LYS A 571 31.13 6.11 -12.50
N GLU A 572 31.38 5.01 -13.19
CA GLU A 572 30.62 4.63 -14.39
C GLU A 572 29.17 4.28 -14.03
N HIS A 573 28.95 3.55 -12.94
CA HIS A 573 27.61 3.30 -12.42
C HIS A 573 26.91 4.59 -12.00
N ALA A 574 27.59 5.53 -11.36
CA ALA A 574 27.02 6.83 -11.02
C ALA A 574 26.61 7.61 -12.27
N HIS A 575 27.41 7.52 -13.34
CA HIS A 575 27.08 8.14 -14.63
C HIS A 575 25.85 7.50 -15.28
N HIS A 576 25.83 6.16 -15.40
CA HIS A 576 24.71 5.43 -15.97
C HIS A 576 23.42 5.62 -15.15
N MET A 577 23.53 5.62 -13.82
CA MET A 577 22.44 5.93 -12.90
C MET A 577 21.91 7.34 -13.11
N ASN A 578 22.77 8.35 -13.27
CA ASN A 578 22.32 9.72 -13.53
C ASN A 578 21.51 9.80 -14.83
N ILE A 579 21.90 9.05 -15.86
CA ILE A 579 21.14 8.95 -17.11
C ILE A 579 19.77 8.30 -16.85
N THR A 580 19.74 7.13 -16.21
CA THR A 580 18.50 6.41 -15.90
C THR A 580 17.57 7.20 -14.99
N PHE A 581 18.13 7.92 -14.02
CA PHE A 581 17.37 8.79 -13.12
C PHE A 581 16.80 10.00 -13.85
N VAL A 582 17.57 10.63 -14.74
CA VAL A 582 17.09 11.72 -15.60
C VAL A 582 15.98 11.22 -16.52
N GLU A 583 16.08 10.01 -17.04
CA GLU A 583 15.04 9.40 -17.87
C GLU A 583 13.77 9.06 -17.07
N ALA A 584 13.90 8.47 -15.89
CA ALA A 584 12.80 8.26 -14.97
C ALA A 584 12.12 9.57 -14.58
N ARG A 585 12.90 10.62 -14.32
CA ARG A 585 12.40 11.97 -14.05
C ARG A 585 11.70 12.58 -15.27
N ARG A 586 12.25 12.40 -16.47
CA ARG A 586 11.64 12.85 -17.73
C ARG A 586 10.29 12.18 -17.94
N LEU A 587 10.23 10.86 -17.82
CA LEU A 587 9.00 10.08 -17.93
C LEU A 587 7.98 10.51 -16.87
N ALA A 588 8.39 10.63 -15.60
CA ALA A 588 7.50 11.12 -14.54
C ALA A 588 6.93 12.51 -14.86
N THR A 589 7.76 13.42 -15.39
CA THR A 589 7.32 14.76 -15.82
C THR A 589 6.37 14.71 -17.03
N GLU A 590 6.61 13.79 -17.97
CA GLU A 590 5.75 13.59 -19.14
C GLU A 590 4.37 13.03 -18.73
N TYR A 591 4.34 12.02 -17.86
CA TYR A 591 3.12 11.51 -17.26
C TYR A 591 2.36 12.59 -16.50
N GLN A 592 3.06 13.46 -15.76
CA GLN A 592 2.45 14.60 -15.09
C GLN A 592 1.78 15.56 -16.10
N LYS A 593 2.46 15.92 -17.18
CA LYS A 593 1.88 16.79 -18.23
C LYS A 593 0.67 16.14 -18.91
N GLU A 594 0.73 14.84 -19.20
CA GLU A 594 -0.40 14.11 -19.79
C GLU A 594 -1.57 13.98 -18.82
N ALA A 595 -1.30 13.80 -17.52
CA ALA A 595 -2.32 13.82 -16.48
C ALA A 595 -3.00 15.20 -16.42
N GLU A 596 -2.25 16.29 -16.45
CA GLU A 596 -2.78 17.66 -16.48
C GLU A 596 -3.66 17.93 -17.71
N LYS A 597 -3.24 17.48 -18.91
CA LYS A 597 -4.06 17.58 -20.13
C LYS A 597 -5.37 16.80 -20.02
N CYS A 598 -5.30 15.58 -19.47
CA CYS A 598 -6.47 14.74 -19.25
C CYS A 598 -7.45 15.45 -18.31
N ILE A 599 -6.96 15.98 -17.18
CA ILE A 599 -7.75 16.74 -16.21
C ILE A 599 -8.47 17.91 -16.86
N ALA A 600 -7.76 18.74 -17.63
CA ALA A 600 -8.34 19.92 -18.28
C ALA A 600 -9.42 19.54 -19.32
N THR A 601 -9.20 18.44 -20.05
CA THR A 601 -10.18 17.93 -21.03
C THR A 601 -11.41 17.39 -20.33
N THR A 602 -11.23 16.64 -19.24
CA THR A 602 -12.35 16.12 -18.42
C THR A 602 -13.18 17.25 -17.81
N GLU A 603 -12.54 18.30 -17.29
CA GLU A 603 -13.26 19.49 -16.80
C GLU A 603 -14.11 20.14 -17.88
N THR A 604 -13.55 20.31 -19.09
CA THR A 604 -14.26 20.90 -20.21
C THR A 604 -15.48 20.05 -20.62
N CYS A 605 -15.31 18.72 -20.68
CA CYS A 605 -16.39 17.78 -20.96
C CYS A 605 -17.47 17.82 -19.87
N GLU A 606 -17.10 17.87 -18.59
CA GLU A 606 -18.05 17.94 -17.47
C GLU A 606 -18.85 19.23 -17.49
N VAL A 607 -18.23 20.39 -17.76
CA VAL A 607 -18.93 21.67 -17.92
C VAL A 607 -19.92 21.59 -19.09
N GLY A 608 -19.51 20.96 -20.20
CA GLY A 608 -20.40 20.71 -21.35
C GLY A 608 -21.60 19.83 -20.98
N ARG A 609 -21.35 18.75 -20.23
CA ARG A 609 -22.39 17.84 -19.73
C ARG A 609 -23.36 18.56 -18.81
N GLU A 610 -22.89 19.38 -17.88
CA GLU A 610 -23.74 20.16 -16.97
C GLU A 610 -24.63 21.16 -17.73
N ARG A 611 -24.09 21.85 -18.74
CA ARG A 611 -24.87 22.72 -19.62
C ARG A 611 -25.95 21.94 -20.38
N ALA A 612 -25.60 20.78 -20.93
CA ALA A 612 -26.54 19.93 -21.65
C ALA A 612 -27.68 19.44 -20.75
N VAL A 613 -27.38 19.05 -19.51
CA VAL A 613 -28.40 18.63 -18.53
C VAL A 613 -29.37 19.78 -18.21
N VAL A 614 -28.86 21.01 -18.04
CA VAL A 614 -29.71 22.18 -17.78
C VAL A 614 -30.61 22.51 -18.99
N LEU A 615 -30.07 22.42 -20.21
CA LEU A 615 -30.84 22.66 -21.44
C LEU A 615 -31.91 21.59 -21.64
N TYR A 616 -31.56 20.32 -21.46
CA TYR A 616 -32.50 19.20 -21.55
C TYR A 616 -33.64 19.34 -20.52
N ALA A 617 -33.33 19.77 -19.30
CA ALA A 617 -34.35 20.02 -18.28
C ALA A 617 -35.31 21.18 -18.66
N LYS A 618 -34.83 22.20 -19.38
CA LYS A 618 -35.69 23.28 -19.91
C LYS A 618 -36.57 22.78 -21.04
N GLU A 619 -36.02 21.99 -21.96
CA GLU A 619 -36.73 21.42 -23.09
C GLU A 619 -37.84 20.47 -22.62
N MET A 620 -37.54 19.57 -21.70
CA MET A 620 -38.53 18.69 -21.04
C MET A 620 -39.72 19.45 -20.44
N LYS A 621 -39.48 20.61 -19.81
CA LYS A 621 -40.56 21.45 -19.27
C LYS A 621 -41.42 22.05 -20.38
N LEU A 622 -40.79 22.48 -21.48
CA LEU A 622 -41.48 23.03 -22.64
C LEU A 622 -42.33 21.94 -23.32
N THR A 623 -41.76 20.76 -23.54
CA THR A 623 -42.45 19.60 -24.11
C THR A 623 -43.64 19.19 -23.26
N ASN A 624 -43.49 19.11 -21.93
CA ASN A 624 -44.61 18.81 -21.03
C ASN A 624 -45.71 19.88 -21.10
N LEU A 625 -45.37 21.16 -21.27
CA LEU A 625 -46.35 22.23 -21.46
C LEU A 625 -47.12 22.06 -22.78
N TRP A 626 -46.41 21.77 -23.87
CA TRP A 626 -47.02 21.52 -25.18
C TRP A 626 -47.91 20.28 -25.18
N GLU A 627 -47.47 19.21 -24.53
CA GLU A 627 -48.25 17.98 -24.38
C GLU A 627 -49.55 18.23 -23.62
N ARG A 628 -49.50 19.00 -22.51
CA ARG A 628 -50.72 19.41 -21.79
C ARG A 628 -51.67 20.24 -22.66
N ARG A 629 -51.14 21.18 -23.45
CA ARG A 629 -51.95 22.01 -24.36
C ARG A 629 -52.57 21.18 -25.48
N ALA A 630 -51.84 20.25 -26.05
CA ALA A 630 -52.35 19.33 -27.07
C ALA A 630 -53.49 18.46 -26.50
N ARG A 631 -53.32 17.90 -25.29
CA ARG A 631 -54.38 17.16 -24.59
C ARG A 631 -55.62 18.02 -24.31
N GLN A 632 -55.44 19.29 -23.92
CA GLN A 632 -56.55 20.24 -23.72
C GLN A 632 -57.28 20.58 -25.04
N ALA A 633 -56.57 20.57 -26.17
CA ALA A 633 -57.13 20.78 -27.51
C ALA A 633 -57.77 19.52 -28.12
N GLY A 634 -57.88 18.43 -27.35
CA GLY A 634 -58.56 17.21 -27.78
C GLY A 634 -57.69 16.25 -28.60
N TRP A 635 -56.38 16.48 -28.71
CA TRP A 635 -55.46 15.53 -29.33
C TRP A 635 -55.29 14.31 -28.41
N LYS A 636 -55.56 13.13 -28.95
CA LYS A 636 -55.38 11.84 -28.28
C LYS A 636 -54.37 11.03 -29.07
N ASP A 637 -53.13 11.06 -28.62
CA ASP A 637 -52.11 10.02 -28.78
C ASP A 637 -51.18 10.08 -27.57
#